data_AF-A0A451AZB5-F1
#
_entry.id   AF-A0A451AZB5-F1
#
_cell.length_a   1.000
_cell.length_b   1.000
_cell.length_c   1.000
_cell.angle_alpha   90.00
_cell.angle_beta   90.00
_cell.angle_gamma   90.00
#
_symmetry.space_group_name_H-M   'P 1'
#
loop_
_entity.id
_entity.type
_entity.pdbx_description
1 polymer ?
#
loop_
_entity_poly.entity_id
_entity_poly.type
_entity_poly.pdbx_seq_one_letter_code
_entity_poly.pdbx_strand_id
1 'polypeptide(L)'
;MKIIFPHTYRHVGTYLLMVFCFLVLSSCSTVTPRTAAVFDRLTETRLDDLRTAYAEIANDANPQAEKDRAILLYHIGEQSADYDTMGDVVDKLNALHEANPNDAEITAYLGSAYTLRARDYPWQGLYQVVPGPGFVRLGYVGKGVQLLDSAVAQKGSSPAVRLVRGMTFTQLPRPFGKFDTGLDDLNRLRGWIEAKDIDTPHTGPQSFGKLDMEMGDPDPSRARGKVPNFAARYAAMLEDPAFRGEFYFRLADAYRRNGDEVNSRKFFSRAAEAASPGSPFAIAAQEMLR
;
A
#
# COMPACT_ATOMS: atom_id res chain seq x y z
N MET A 1 5.48 24.08 53.65
CA MET A 1 4.60 23.06 53.02
C MET A 1 5.51 22.07 52.27
N LYS A 2 5.72 20.87 52.81
CA LYS A 2 6.58 19.82 52.22
C LYS A 2 5.70 18.91 51.36
N ILE A 3 5.90 18.92 50.05
CA ILE A 3 5.21 18.00 49.13
C ILE A 3 5.98 16.67 49.18
N ILE A 4 5.39 15.67 49.83
CA ILE A 4 5.91 14.30 49.91
C ILE A 4 5.38 13.56 48.68
N PHE A 5 6.24 13.30 47.68
CA PHE A 5 5.89 12.45 46.55
C PHE A 5 6.07 10.96 46.95
N PRO A 6 5.06 10.10 46.74
CA PRO A 6 5.15 8.68 47.08
C PRO A 6 6.16 7.95 46.17
N HIS A 7 7.04 7.16 46.80
CA HIS A 7 8.16 6.44 46.19
C HIS A 7 7.79 5.32 45.19
N THR A 8 6.51 5.08 44.94
CA THR A 8 6.02 3.95 44.13
C THR A 8 6.11 4.14 42.61
N TYR A 9 6.37 5.36 42.11
CA TYR A 9 6.44 5.62 40.66
C TYR A 9 7.75 5.24 39.96
N ARG A 10 8.80 4.86 40.71
CA ARG A 10 10.12 4.60 40.12
C ARG A 10 10.20 3.30 39.31
N HIS A 11 9.35 2.31 39.59
CA HIS A 11 9.47 0.99 38.94
C HIS A 11 8.62 0.85 37.66
N VAL A 12 7.47 1.52 37.58
CA VAL A 12 6.56 1.40 36.41
C VAL A 12 7.22 1.92 35.13
N GLY A 13 7.99 3.01 35.21
CA GLY A 13 8.70 3.56 34.05
C GLY A 13 9.79 2.64 33.50
N THR A 14 10.49 1.91 34.37
CA THR A 14 11.58 1.02 33.96
C THR A 14 11.05 -0.23 33.23
N TYR A 15 9.93 -0.79 33.71
CA TYR A 15 9.31 -1.93 33.04
C TYR A 15 8.73 -1.57 31.67
N LEU A 16 8.14 -0.38 31.53
CA LEU A 16 7.61 0.07 30.23
C LEU A 16 8.75 0.28 29.20
N LEU A 17 9.88 0.85 29.63
CA LEU A 17 11.07 1.03 28.78
C LEU A 17 11.70 -0.31 28.39
N MET A 18 11.78 -1.27 29.31
CA MET A 18 12.35 -2.60 29.02
C MET A 18 11.47 -3.42 28.07
N VAL A 19 10.14 -3.42 28.25
CA VAL A 19 9.22 -4.10 27.33
C VAL A 19 9.31 -3.48 25.94
N PHE A 20 9.40 -2.15 25.85
CA PHE A 20 9.57 -1.45 24.57
C PHE A 20 10.92 -1.80 23.90
N CYS A 21 12.04 -1.79 24.63
CA CYS A 21 13.34 -2.21 24.11
C CYS A 21 13.35 -3.67 23.63
N PHE A 22 12.68 -4.58 24.35
CA PHE A 22 12.64 -6.00 23.99
C PHE A 22 11.82 -6.26 22.71
N LEU A 23 10.75 -5.50 22.50
CA LEU A 23 9.95 -5.54 21.27
C LEU A 23 10.72 -4.99 20.05
N VAL A 24 11.58 -3.98 20.25
CA VAL A 24 12.40 -3.41 19.17
C VAL A 24 13.53 -4.36 18.74
N LEU A 25 14.16 -5.07 19.70
CA LEU A 25 15.30 -5.95 19.40
C LEU A 25 14.91 -7.34 18.87
N SER A 26 13.72 -7.86 19.19
CA SER A 26 13.33 -9.24 18.82
C SER A 26 12.81 -9.40 17.39
N SER A 27 12.73 -8.32 16.59
CA SER A 27 12.13 -8.37 15.25
C SER A 27 13.14 -8.44 14.10
N CYS A 28 14.42 -8.66 14.39
CA CYS A 28 15.45 -8.82 13.36
C CYS A 28 15.29 -10.20 12.68
N SER A 29 14.36 -10.28 11.73
CA SER A 29 14.17 -11.47 10.90
C SER A 29 15.42 -11.68 10.07
N THR A 30 16.05 -12.85 10.17
CA THR A 30 17.24 -13.21 9.39
C THR A 30 16.85 -13.44 7.93
N VAL A 31 16.74 -12.38 7.14
CA VAL A 31 16.67 -12.49 5.68
C VAL A 31 18.01 -13.01 5.20
N THR A 32 18.02 -14.11 4.44
CA THR A 32 19.29 -14.64 3.93
C THR A 32 19.91 -13.66 2.93
N PRO A 33 21.26 -13.54 2.88
CA PRO A 33 21.93 -12.60 1.98
C PRO A 33 21.57 -12.78 0.50
N ARG A 34 21.25 -14.01 0.09
CA ARG A 34 20.87 -14.34 -1.28
C ARG A 34 19.52 -13.72 -1.67
N THR A 35 18.55 -13.78 -0.76
CA THR A 35 17.23 -13.20 -0.95
C THR A 35 17.30 -11.68 -1.09
N ALA A 36 18.12 -11.03 -0.26
CA ALA A 36 18.33 -9.57 -0.31
C ALA A 36 18.86 -9.12 -1.69
N ALA A 37 19.92 -9.76 -2.20
CA ALA A 37 20.53 -9.38 -3.48
C ALA A 37 19.60 -9.56 -4.69
N VAL A 38 18.65 -10.51 -4.64
CA VAL A 38 17.62 -10.64 -5.67
C VAL A 38 16.66 -9.47 -5.59
N PHE A 39 16.15 -9.15 -4.40
CA PHE A 39 15.24 -8.01 -4.21
C PHE A 39 15.87 -6.68 -4.63
N ASP A 40 17.15 -6.46 -4.34
CA ASP A 40 17.85 -5.22 -4.72
C ASP A 40 17.84 -5.02 -6.25
N ARG A 41 18.26 -6.03 -7.02
CA ARG A 41 18.27 -5.94 -8.51
C ARG A 41 16.88 -5.77 -9.10
N LEU A 42 15.90 -6.44 -8.52
CA LEU A 42 14.51 -6.35 -8.93
C LEU A 42 13.94 -4.95 -8.66
N THR A 43 14.33 -4.35 -7.55
CA THR A 43 13.95 -2.99 -7.16
C THR A 43 14.59 -1.96 -8.11
N GLU A 44 15.88 -2.10 -8.42
CA GLU A 44 16.59 -1.23 -9.38
C GLU A 44 15.94 -1.24 -10.76
N THR A 45 15.70 -2.44 -11.32
CA THR A 45 15.08 -2.57 -12.66
C THR A 45 13.70 -1.91 -12.69
N ARG A 46 12.87 -2.18 -11.67
CA ARG A 46 11.54 -1.58 -11.56
C ARG A 46 11.60 -0.05 -11.43
N LEU A 47 12.57 0.46 -10.67
CA LEU A 47 12.73 1.89 -10.46
C LEU A 47 13.08 2.62 -11.77
N ASP A 48 13.91 2.02 -12.62
CA ASP A 48 14.26 2.57 -13.94
C ASP A 48 13.07 2.57 -14.91
N ASP A 49 12.27 1.50 -14.90
CA ASP A 49 11.01 1.45 -15.68
C ASP A 49 10.04 2.55 -15.25
N LEU A 50 9.86 2.75 -13.93
CA LEU A 50 9.00 3.79 -13.38
C LEU A 50 9.49 5.20 -13.74
N ARG A 51 10.80 5.44 -13.69
CA ARG A 51 11.40 6.72 -14.08
C ARG A 51 11.23 7.00 -15.56
N THR A 52 11.40 5.98 -16.40
CA THR A 52 11.14 6.06 -17.84
C THR A 52 9.70 6.46 -18.12
N ALA A 53 8.73 5.74 -17.53
CA ALA A 53 7.32 6.04 -17.67
C ALA A 53 6.95 7.45 -17.18
N TYR A 54 7.55 7.90 -16.06
CA TYR A 54 7.35 9.25 -15.55
C TYR A 54 7.88 10.32 -16.52
N ALA A 55 9.05 10.09 -17.14
CA ALA A 55 9.65 11.00 -18.10
C ALA A 55 8.83 11.12 -19.39
N GLU A 56 8.24 10.01 -19.88
CA GLU A 56 7.41 9.99 -21.08
C GLU A 56 6.17 10.90 -20.96
N ILE A 57 5.56 10.97 -19.77
CA ILE A 57 4.37 11.79 -19.53
C ILE A 57 4.67 13.14 -18.86
N ALA A 58 5.95 13.49 -18.66
CA ALA A 58 6.37 14.67 -17.90
C ALA A 58 5.81 15.99 -18.47
N ASN A 59 5.70 16.08 -19.80
CA ASN A 59 5.28 17.29 -20.52
C ASN A 59 3.79 17.28 -20.94
N ASP A 60 3.02 16.26 -20.55
CA ASP A 60 1.60 16.19 -20.90
C ASP A 60 0.77 17.14 -20.02
N ALA A 61 0.13 18.13 -20.65
CA ALA A 61 -0.69 19.13 -19.96
C ALA A 61 -2.10 18.61 -19.58
N ASN A 62 -2.44 17.37 -19.92
CA ASN A 62 -3.72 16.75 -19.55
C ASN A 62 -3.85 16.64 -18.01
N PRO A 63 -4.97 17.08 -17.40
CA PRO A 63 -5.21 16.90 -15.96
C PRO A 63 -5.09 15.45 -15.48
N GLN A 64 -5.47 14.47 -16.32
CA GLN A 64 -5.29 13.06 -15.98
C GLN A 64 -3.80 12.67 -15.92
N ALA A 65 -2.97 13.24 -16.80
CA ALA A 65 -1.54 13.00 -16.78
C ALA A 65 -0.88 13.58 -15.52
N GLU A 66 -1.43 14.64 -14.93
CA GLU A 66 -0.97 15.16 -13.64
C GLU A 66 -1.19 14.15 -12.50
N LYS A 67 -2.39 13.56 -12.45
CA LYS A 67 -2.70 12.46 -11.52
C LYS A 67 -1.79 11.25 -11.77
N ASP A 68 -1.63 10.83 -13.02
CA ASP A 68 -0.80 9.68 -13.37
C ASP A 68 0.69 9.92 -13.01
N ARG A 69 1.20 11.14 -13.23
CA ARG A 69 2.54 11.56 -12.76
C ARG A 69 2.69 11.47 -11.26
N ALA A 70 1.70 11.95 -10.49
CA ALA A 70 1.76 11.88 -9.03
C ALA A 70 1.76 10.44 -8.52
N ILE A 71 0.99 9.55 -9.16
CA ILE A 71 0.97 8.11 -8.83
C ILE A 71 2.29 7.43 -9.21
N LEU A 72 2.86 7.74 -10.38
CA LEU A 72 4.19 7.23 -10.77
C LEU A 72 5.27 7.71 -9.81
N LEU A 73 5.27 9.00 -9.44
CA LEU A 73 6.21 9.53 -8.45
C LEU A 73 6.03 8.86 -7.09
N TYR A 74 4.80 8.57 -6.68
CA TYR A 74 4.54 7.79 -5.47
C TYR A 74 5.21 6.42 -5.52
N HIS A 75 5.09 5.69 -6.63
CA HIS A 75 5.74 4.39 -6.78
C HIS A 75 7.27 4.50 -6.82
N ILE A 76 7.82 5.54 -7.47
CA ILE A 76 9.26 5.85 -7.41
C ILE A 76 9.69 6.04 -5.96
N GLY A 77 8.98 6.85 -5.18
CA GLY A 77 9.27 7.10 -3.77
C GLY A 77 9.12 5.87 -2.88
N GLU A 78 8.12 5.01 -3.14
CA GLU A 78 7.92 3.75 -2.42
C GLU A 78 9.16 2.86 -2.53
N GLN A 79 9.69 2.73 -3.75
CA GLN A 79 10.83 1.86 -4.09
C GLN A 79 12.18 2.47 -3.72
N SER A 80 12.37 3.79 -3.85
CA SER A 80 13.65 4.44 -3.55
C SER A 80 13.92 4.57 -2.04
N ALA A 81 12.87 4.54 -1.21
CA ALA A 81 12.95 4.82 0.23
C ALA A 81 13.65 6.16 0.54
N ASP A 82 13.52 7.13 -0.37
CA ASP A 82 14.10 8.46 -0.23
C ASP A 82 13.11 9.44 0.40
N TYR A 83 13.53 10.04 1.52
CA TYR A 83 12.67 10.92 2.31
C TYR A 83 12.22 12.17 1.55
N ASP A 84 13.13 12.77 0.79
CA ASP A 84 12.87 14.01 0.06
C ASP A 84 11.94 13.75 -1.12
N THR A 85 12.16 12.66 -1.86
CA THR A 85 11.25 12.17 -2.90
C THR A 85 9.84 11.95 -2.34
N MET A 86 9.71 11.31 -1.18
CA MET A 86 8.39 11.12 -0.55
C MET A 86 7.79 12.45 -0.08
N GLY A 87 8.63 13.45 0.19
CA GLY A 87 8.19 14.83 0.42
C GLY A 87 7.50 15.42 -0.79
N ASP A 88 8.15 15.36 -1.95
CA ASP A 88 7.60 15.82 -3.22
C ASP A 88 6.29 15.10 -3.60
N VAL A 89 6.23 13.79 -3.32
CA VAL A 89 5.01 12.97 -3.50
C VAL A 89 3.86 13.51 -2.65
N VAL A 90 4.09 13.75 -1.36
CA VAL A 90 3.07 14.29 -0.45
C VAL A 90 2.59 15.64 -0.94
N ASP A 91 3.48 16.53 -1.35
CA ASP A 91 3.13 17.88 -1.79
C ASP A 91 2.27 17.85 -3.07
N LYS A 92 2.65 17.03 -4.07
CA LYS A 92 1.86 16.85 -5.30
C LYS A 92 0.49 16.22 -5.05
N LEU A 93 0.44 15.14 -4.26
CA LEU A 93 -0.82 14.46 -3.96
C LEU A 93 -1.73 15.34 -3.09
N ASN A 94 -1.17 16.16 -2.21
CA ASN A 94 -1.95 17.12 -1.42
C ASN A 94 -2.56 18.21 -2.31
N ALA A 95 -1.80 18.77 -3.26
CA ALA A 95 -2.34 19.73 -4.24
C ALA A 95 -3.49 19.12 -5.07
N LEU A 96 -3.33 17.87 -5.54
CA LEU A 96 -4.40 17.15 -6.24
C LEU A 96 -5.61 16.88 -5.36
N HIS A 97 -5.40 16.55 -4.08
CA HIS A 97 -6.48 16.32 -3.12
C HIS A 97 -7.24 17.62 -2.80
N GLU A 98 -6.54 18.74 -2.66
CA GLU A 98 -7.17 20.06 -2.45
C GLU A 98 -8.00 20.48 -3.67
N ALA A 99 -7.50 20.22 -4.88
CA ALA A 99 -8.23 20.48 -6.12
C ALA A 99 -9.44 19.53 -6.29
N ASN A 100 -9.34 18.29 -5.80
CA ASN A 100 -10.35 17.24 -5.98
C ASN A 100 -10.58 16.43 -4.67
N PRO A 101 -11.23 17.02 -3.65
CA PRO A 101 -11.33 16.40 -2.31
C PRO A 101 -12.15 15.11 -2.27
N ASN A 102 -12.98 14.87 -3.29
CA ASN A 102 -13.82 13.67 -3.44
C ASN A 102 -13.15 12.56 -4.29
N ASP A 103 -11.90 12.75 -4.73
CA ASP A 103 -11.14 11.69 -5.40
C ASP A 103 -10.51 10.75 -4.37
N ALA A 104 -11.28 9.73 -3.99
CA ALA A 104 -10.86 8.71 -3.03
C ALA A 104 -9.54 8.00 -3.40
N GLU A 105 -9.19 7.90 -4.68
CA GLU A 105 -7.93 7.27 -5.09
C GLU A 105 -6.74 8.18 -4.73
N ILE A 106 -6.82 9.47 -5.04
CA ILE A 106 -5.82 10.45 -4.59
C ILE A 106 -5.73 10.49 -3.06
N THR A 107 -6.87 10.46 -2.36
CA THR A 107 -6.89 10.39 -0.90
C THR A 107 -6.18 9.14 -0.37
N ALA A 108 -6.36 7.98 -1.03
CA ALA A 108 -5.69 6.74 -0.64
C ALA A 108 -4.17 6.83 -0.85
N TYR A 109 -3.73 7.28 -2.03
CA TYR A 109 -2.31 7.47 -2.32
C TYR A 109 -1.66 8.49 -1.38
N LEU A 110 -2.33 9.61 -1.09
CA LEU A 110 -1.85 10.61 -0.14
C LEU A 110 -1.71 10.02 1.27
N GLY A 111 -2.72 9.24 1.71
CA GLY A 111 -2.68 8.54 2.98
C GLY A 111 -1.49 7.58 3.08
N SER A 112 -1.25 6.79 2.03
CA SER A 112 -0.08 5.91 1.98
C SER A 112 1.23 6.69 1.95
N ALA A 113 1.34 7.77 1.16
CA ALA A 113 2.53 8.61 1.09
C ALA A 113 2.93 9.18 2.45
N TYR A 114 1.96 9.58 3.28
CA TYR A 114 2.24 9.98 4.67
C TYR A 114 2.84 8.85 5.51
N THR A 115 2.35 7.61 5.36
CA THR A 115 2.94 6.47 6.09
C THR A 115 4.35 6.13 5.61
N LEU A 116 4.62 6.24 4.30
CA LEU A 116 5.95 6.04 3.73
C LEU A 116 6.91 7.16 4.14
N ARG A 117 6.45 8.41 4.20
CA ARG A 117 7.26 9.52 4.72
C ARG A 117 7.65 9.31 6.20
N ALA A 118 6.76 8.69 6.98
CA ALA A 118 7.09 8.28 8.35
C ALA A 118 8.11 7.13 8.41
N ARG A 119 8.07 6.18 7.45
CA ARG A 119 9.08 5.11 7.29
C ARG A 119 10.45 5.71 7.02
N ASP A 120 10.53 6.62 6.05
CA ASP A 120 11.78 7.16 5.49
C ASP A 120 12.35 8.34 6.29
N TYR A 121 11.74 8.66 7.43
CA TYR A 121 12.16 9.79 8.26
C TYR A 121 13.66 9.70 8.65
N PRO A 122 14.48 10.74 8.41
CA PRO A 122 15.95 10.65 8.41
C PRO A 122 16.56 10.36 9.78
N TRP A 123 15.80 10.58 10.86
CA TRP A 123 16.24 10.28 12.22
C TRP A 123 15.88 8.84 12.62
N GLN A 124 16.86 7.95 12.46
CA GLN A 124 16.82 6.56 12.92
C GLN A 124 17.53 6.38 14.28
N GLY A 125 17.26 5.27 14.99
CA GLY A 125 17.93 4.92 16.24
C GLY A 125 17.28 5.48 17.53
N LEU A 126 18.09 5.80 18.54
CA LEU A 126 17.63 6.14 19.90
C LEU A 126 16.67 7.35 19.94
N TYR A 127 16.74 8.24 18.95
CA TYR A 127 15.84 9.39 18.81
C TYR A 127 14.39 9.03 18.46
N GLN A 128 14.11 7.77 18.13
CA GLN A 128 12.74 7.28 17.97
C GLN A 128 11.96 7.23 19.29
N VAL A 129 12.67 7.11 20.42
CA VAL A 129 12.08 6.88 21.75
C VAL A 129 12.08 8.14 22.63
N VAL A 130 12.81 9.18 22.22
CA VAL A 130 12.88 10.45 22.97
C VAL A 130 11.68 11.32 22.57
N PRO A 131 10.94 11.89 23.55
CA PRO A 131 9.88 12.83 23.26
C PRO A 131 10.43 14.00 22.41
N GLY A 132 9.91 14.13 21.20
CA GLY A 132 10.37 15.07 20.19
C GLY A 132 10.14 14.48 18.78
N PRO A 133 11.19 14.25 17.98
CA PRO A 133 11.06 13.83 16.59
C PRO A 133 10.27 12.54 16.34
N GLY A 134 10.25 11.62 17.31
CA GLY A 134 9.41 10.43 17.24
C GLY A 134 7.91 10.74 17.09
N PHE A 135 7.41 11.85 17.68
CA PHE A 135 6.01 12.24 17.56
C PHE A 135 5.63 12.70 16.15
N VAL A 136 6.58 13.28 15.40
CA VAL A 136 6.32 13.70 14.00
C VAL A 136 6.00 12.48 13.14
N ARG A 137 6.75 11.38 13.32
CA ARG A 137 6.48 10.11 12.63
C ARG A 137 5.11 9.55 12.98
N LEU A 138 4.75 9.54 14.26
CA LEU A 138 3.43 9.09 14.71
C LEU A 138 2.31 9.97 14.14
N GLY A 139 2.54 11.29 14.04
CA GLY A 139 1.60 12.23 13.41
C GLY A 139 1.38 11.91 11.93
N TYR A 140 2.45 11.63 11.18
CA TYR A 140 2.35 11.20 9.79
C TYR A 140 1.62 9.87 9.63
N VAL A 141 1.94 8.85 10.44
CA VAL A 141 1.21 7.56 10.39
C VAL A 141 -0.26 7.76 10.73
N GLY A 142 -0.57 8.54 11.77
CA GLY A 142 -1.95 8.85 12.17
C GLY A 142 -2.74 9.54 11.05
N LYS A 143 -2.16 10.56 10.41
CA LYS A 143 -2.76 11.23 9.25
C LYS A 143 -2.96 10.28 8.08
N GLY A 144 -1.96 9.44 7.79
CA GLY A 144 -2.02 8.45 6.72
C GLY A 144 -3.16 7.44 6.92
N VAL A 145 -3.30 6.90 8.13
CA VAL A 145 -4.40 6.00 8.51
C VAL A 145 -5.77 6.66 8.34
N GLN A 146 -5.94 7.90 8.80
CA GLN A 146 -7.21 8.63 8.67
C GLN A 146 -7.61 8.84 7.21
N LEU A 147 -6.66 9.21 6.35
CA LEU A 147 -6.90 9.41 4.92
C LEU A 147 -7.26 8.09 4.21
N LEU A 148 -6.56 7.00 4.53
CA LEU A 148 -6.85 5.68 3.95
C LEU A 148 -8.23 5.16 4.36
N ASP A 149 -8.62 5.33 5.63
CA ASP A 149 -9.95 4.95 6.10
C ASP A 149 -11.04 5.83 5.46
N SER A 150 -10.79 7.14 5.31
CA SER A 150 -11.68 8.07 4.59
C SER A 150 -11.85 7.68 3.12
N ALA A 151 -10.76 7.31 2.42
CA ALA A 151 -10.82 6.89 1.03
C ALA A 151 -11.72 5.65 0.83
N VAL A 152 -11.61 4.65 1.70
CA VAL A 152 -12.51 3.48 1.66
C VAL A 152 -13.93 3.83 2.06
N ALA A 153 -14.15 4.77 2.99
CA ALA A 153 -15.49 5.23 3.31
C ALA A 153 -16.16 5.93 2.11
N GLN A 154 -15.40 6.69 1.32
CA GLN A 154 -15.89 7.37 0.11
C GLN A 154 -16.15 6.39 -1.04
N LYS A 155 -15.22 5.48 -1.33
CA LYS A 155 -15.31 4.53 -2.46
C LYS A 155 -14.85 3.14 -2.09
N GLY A 156 -15.61 2.49 -1.20
CA GLY A 156 -15.29 1.16 -0.70
C GLY A 156 -15.37 0.03 -1.74
N SER A 157 -15.90 0.27 -2.94
CA SER A 157 -15.86 -0.70 -4.04
C SER A 157 -14.65 -0.55 -4.95
N SER A 158 -13.83 0.49 -4.80
CA SER A 158 -12.68 0.74 -5.68
C SER A 158 -11.52 -0.25 -5.37
N PRO A 159 -11.08 -1.05 -6.36
CA PRO A 159 -9.95 -1.96 -6.19
C PRO A 159 -8.64 -1.25 -5.87
N ALA A 160 -8.33 -0.13 -6.54
CA ALA A 160 -7.11 0.63 -6.23
C ALA A 160 -7.10 1.15 -4.80
N VAL A 161 -8.21 1.73 -4.33
CA VAL A 161 -8.30 2.27 -2.97
C VAL A 161 -8.06 1.16 -1.93
N ARG A 162 -8.71 -0.01 -2.11
CA ARG A 162 -8.50 -1.15 -1.22
C ARG A 162 -7.10 -1.73 -1.33
N LEU A 163 -6.52 -1.75 -2.52
CA LEU A 163 -5.18 -2.28 -2.72
C LEU A 163 -4.16 -1.41 -2.00
N VAL A 164 -4.20 -0.09 -2.21
CA VAL A 164 -3.33 0.86 -1.54
C VAL A 164 -3.48 0.72 -0.02
N ARG A 165 -4.70 0.75 0.52
CA ARG A 165 -4.91 0.56 1.97
C ARG A 165 -4.44 -0.79 2.48
N GLY A 166 -4.74 -1.87 1.76
CA GLY A 166 -4.34 -3.23 2.10
C GLY A 166 -2.82 -3.39 2.18
N MET A 167 -2.12 -2.88 1.16
CA MET A 167 -0.65 -2.89 1.13
C MET A 167 -0.06 -2.02 2.24
N THR A 168 -0.60 -0.82 2.47
CA THR A 168 -0.08 0.07 3.52
C THR A 168 -0.30 -0.51 4.91
N PHE A 169 -1.52 -0.95 5.22
CA PHE A 169 -1.89 -1.41 6.56
C PHE A 169 -1.21 -2.72 6.96
N THR A 170 -0.95 -3.62 6.02
CA THR A 170 -0.19 -4.86 6.29
C THR A 170 1.31 -4.62 6.51
N GLN A 171 1.82 -3.46 6.11
CA GLN A 171 3.20 -3.02 6.35
C GLN A 171 3.36 -2.23 7.66
N LEU A 172 2.27 -1.71 8.25
CA LEU A 172 2.34 -0.96 9.50
C LEU A 172 2.71 -1.88 10.69
N PRO A 173 3.45 -1.36 11.69
CA PRO A 173 3.70 -2.08 12.93
C PRO A 173 2.41 -2.52 13.63
N ARG A 174 2.42 -3.73 14.23
CA ARG A 174 1.27 -4.31 14.94
C ARG A 174 0.60 -3.39 15.97
N PRO A 175 1.31 -2.55 16.76
CA PRO A 175 0.68 -1.65 17.72
C PRO A 175 -0.32 -0.63 17.12
N PHE A 176 -0.27 -0.37 15.81
CA PHE A 176 -1.27 0.49 15.16
C PHE A 176 -2.64 -0.21 14.97
N GLY A 177 -2.71 -1.54 15.12
CA GLY A 177 -3.98 -2.29 15.05
C GLY A 177 -4.64 -2.30 13.67
N LYS A 178 -3.89 -2.04 12.59
CA LYS A 178 -4.42 -1.95 11.23
C LYS A 178 -4.14 -3.17 10.35
N PHE A 179 -3.28 -4.08 10.80
CA PHE A 179 -2.85 -5.23 10.01
C PHE A 179 -4.03 -6.08 9.50
N ASP A 180 -4.94 -6.48 10.40
CA ASP A 180 -6.08 -7.33 10.05
C ASP A 180 -7.02 -6.63 9.06
N THR A 181 -7.25 -5.32 9.23
CA THR A 181 -8.01 -4.51 8.26
C THR A 181 -7.36 -4.51 6.87
N GLY A 182 -6.03 -4.41 6.81
CA GLY A 182 -5.31 -4.48 5.55
C GLY A 182 -5.38 -5.86 4.89
N LEU A 183 -5.26 -6.93 5.69
CA LEU A 183 -5.37 -8.30 5.20
C LEU A 183 -6.80 -8.60 4.69
N ASP A 184 -7.83 -8.08 5.36
CA ASP A 184 -9.22 -8.19 4.90
C ASP A 184 -9.45 -7.50 3.55
N ASP A 185 -8.85 -6.33 3.32
CA ASP A 185 -8.91 -5.65 2.03
C ASP A 185 -8.28 -6.49 0.91
N LEU A 186 -7.09 -7.05 1.16
CA LEU A 186 -6.42 -7.92 0.18
C LEU A 186 -7.22 -9.20 -0.07
N ASN A 187 -7.82 -9.80 0.96
CA ASN A 187 -8.69 -10.97 0.78
C ASN A 187 -9.95 -10.68 -0.02
N ARG A 188 -10.52 -9.48 0.13
CA ARG A 188 -11.66 -9.04 -0.67
C ARG A 188 -11.29 -8.87 -2.13
N LEU A 189 -10.13 -8.26 -2.41
CA LEU A 189 -9.58 -8.14 -3.76
C LEU A 189 -9.31 -9.50 -4.39
N ARG A 190 -8.76 -10.45 -3.62
CA ARG A 190 -8.58 -11.84 -4.06
C ARG A 190 -9.92 -12.42 -4.50
N GLY A 191 -10.97 -12.26 -3.69
CA GLY A 191 -12.31 -12.73 -4.04
C GLY A 191 -12.82 -12.15 -5.36
N TRP A 192 -12.50 -10.89 -5.68
CA TRP A 192 -12.86 -10.28 -6.96
C TRP A 192 -12.08 -10.84 -8.15
N ILE A 193 -10.77 -11.10 -7.97
CA ILE A 193 -9.93 -11.72 -9.00
C ILE A 193 -10.40 -13.16 -9.27
N GLU A 194 -10.58 -13.94 -8.20
CA GLU A 194 -10.95 -15.35 -8.30
C GLU A 194 -12.37 -15.55 -8.83
N ALA A 195 -13.33 -14.66 -8.50
CA ALA A 195 -14.69 -14.75 -9.01
C ALA A 195 -14.77 -14.52 -10.53
N LYS A 196 -13.81 -13.82 -11.13
CA LYS A 196 -13.71 -13.65 -12.58
C LYS A 196 -13.12 -14.88 -13.28
N ASP A 197 -12.22 -15.60 -12.61
CA ASP A 197 -11.58 -16.80 -13.17
C ASP A 197 -12.53 -18.02 -13.23
N ILE A 198 -13.71 -17.96 -12.58
CA ILE A 198 -14.68 -19.05 -12.64
C ILE A 198 -15.46 -18.97 -13.95
N ASP A 199 -14.97 -19.70 -14.95
CA ASP A 199 -15.57 -19.96 -16.27
C ASP A 199 -16.88 -20.80 -16.20
N THR A 200 -17.65 -20.66 -15.11
CA THR A 200 -18.96 -21.32 -14.97
C THR A 200 -20.06 -20.43 -15.53
N PRO A 201 -20.98 -20.96 -16.35
CA PRO A 201 -22.22 -20.30 -16.71
C PRO A 201 -23.12 -20.23 -15.47
N HIS A 202 -22.82 -19.31 -14.56
CA HIS A 202 -23.76 -18.87 -13.54
C HIS A 202 -24.63 -17.78 -14.15
N THR A 203 -25.82 -18.18 -14.57
CA THR A 203 -26.97 -17.32 -14.85
C THR A 203 -27.37 -16.54 -13.59
N GLY A 204 -26.60 -15.51 -13.25
CA GLY A 204 -26.83 -14.67 -12.08
C GLY A 204 -26.10 -13.34 -12.19
N PRO A 205 -26.66 -12.32 -12.86
CA PRO A 205 -26.08 -10.99 -12.93
C PRO A 205 -26.41 -10.22 -11.65
N GLN A 206 -25.65 -10.37 -10.55
CA GLN A 206 -25.93 -9.59 -9.33
C GLN A 206 -24.78 -8.95 -8.55
N SER A 207 -23.49 -9.14 -8.85
CA SER A 207 -22.43 -8.50 -8.04
C SER A 207 -21.61 -7.39 -8.70
N PHE A 208 -21.57 -7.28 -10.03
CA PHE A 208 -21.01 -6.09 -10.72
C PHE A 208 -22.07 -5.24 -11.41
N GLY A 209 -23.12 -5.84 -11.98
CA GLY A 209 -24.19 -5.10 -12.68
C GLY A 209 -25.03 -4.17 -11.80
N LYS A 210 -25.03 -4.36 -10.46
CA LYS A 210 -25.67 -3.44 -9.52
C LYS A 210 -24.74 -2.29 -9.06
N LEU A 211 -23.43 -2.45 -9.24
CA LEU A 211 -22.42 -1.41 -8.97
C LEU A 211 -22.34 -0.39 -10.12
N ASP A 212 -22.65 -0.81 -11.35
CA ASP A 212 -22.68 0.08 -12.51
C ASP A 212 -23.93 0.98 -12.56
N MET A 213 -25.02 0.62 -11.86
CA MET A 213 -26.28 1.38 -11.86
C MET A 213 -26.37 2.50 -10.80
N GLU A 214 -25.49 2.53 -9.80
CA GLU A 214 -25.45 3.61 -8.79
C GLU A 214 -24.37 4.68 -9.04
N MET A 215 -23.54 4.54 -10.08
CA MET A 215 -22.45 5.48 -10.40
C MET A 215 -22.66 6.31 -11.69
N GLY A 216 -23.90 6.40 -12.18
CA GLY A 216 -24.24 7.21 -13.33
C GLY A 216 -24.24 8.71 -13.03
N ASP A 217 -23.24 9.43 -13.55
CA ASP A 217 -23.30 10.87 -13.79
C ASP A 217 -24.47 11.15 -14.76
N PRO A 218 -25.50 11.93 -14.38
CA PRO A 218 -26.71 12.11 -15.20
C PRO A 218 -26.52 13.03 -16.42
N ASP A 219 -25.30 13.49 -16.72
CA ASP A 219 -25.02 14.39 -17.84
C ASP A 219 -24.43 13.65 -19.07
N PRO A 220 -25.27 13.25 -20.05
CA PRO A 220 -24.83 12.60 -21.28
C PRO A 220 -24.05 13.51 -22.24
N SER A 221 -23.90 14.82 -21.95
CA SER A 221 -23.24 15.77 -22.86
C SER A 221 -21.70 15.80 -22.77
N ARG A 222 -21.09 15.15 -21.76
CA ARG A 222 -19.63 15.10 -21.56
C ARG A 222 -18.89 13.96 -22.29
N ALA A 223 -19.57 13.15 -23.09
CA ALA A 223 -19.00 11.98 -23.77
C ALA A 223 -18.27 12.29 -25.10
N ARG A 224 -17.29 13.21 -25.11
CA ARG A 224 -16.33 13.35 -26.23
C ARG A 224 -14.91 13.06 -25.77
N GLY A 225 -14.46 11.86 -26.14
CA GLY A 225 -13.24 11.20 -25.69
C GLY A 225 -13.64 9.95 -24.91
N LYS A 226 -13.69 8.78 -25.57
CA LYS A 226 -14.04 7.51 -24.92
C LYS A 226 -12.89 7.08 -23.99
N VAL A 227 -12.76 7.75 -22.84
CA VAL A 227 -12.03 7.19 -21.71
C VAL A 227 -12.84 5.98 -21.26
N PRO A 228 -12.26 4.78 -21.16
CA PRO A 228 -12.97 3.61 -20.65
C PRO A 228 -13.63 3.97 -19.33
N ASN A 229 -14.91 3.57 -19.14
CA ASN A 229 -15.59 3.72 -17.85
C ASN A 229 -14.67 3.16 -16.75
N PHE A 230 -14.63 3.83 -15.59
CA PHE A 230 -13.80 3.50 -14.43
C PHE A 230 -13.78 1.98 -14.13
N ALA A 231 -14.93 1.31 -14.24
CA ALA A 231 -15.06 -0.14 -14.09
C ALA A 231 -14.21 -0.96 -15.09
N ALA A 232 -14.12 -0.53 -16.34
CA ALA A 232 -13.33 -1.20 -17.38
C ALA A 232 -11.82 -1.09 -17.15
N ARG A 233 -11.33 0.04 -16.63
CA ARG A 233 -9.90 0.20 -16.26
C ARG A 233 -9.51 -0.80 -15.17
N TYR A 234 -10.35 -0.97 -14.14
CA TYR A 234 -10.08 -1.95 -13.10
C TYR A 234 -10.25 -3.38 -13.57
N ALA A 235 -11.22 -3.65 -14.44
CA ALA A 235 -11.37 -4.99 -15.01
C ALA A 235 -10.09 -5.43 -15.73
N ALA A 236 -9.52 -4.56 -16.57
CA ALA A 236 -8.25 -4.80 -17.25
C ALA A 236 -7.08 -4.94 -16.27
N MET A 237 -7.00 -4.09 -15.25
CA MET A 237 -5.96 -4.17 -14.21
C MET A 237 -6.00 -5.52 -13.47
N LEU A 238 -7.18 -6.03 -13.12
CA LEU A 238 -7.32 -7.31 -12.43
C LEU A 238 -6.95 -8.52 -13.32
N GLU A 239 -6.95 -8.34 -14.63
CA GLU A 239 -6.60 -9.37 -15.63
C GLU A 239 -5.11 -9.29 -16.03
N ASP A 240 -4.44 -8.17 -15.76
CA ASP A 240 -3.03 -7.97 -16.06
C ASP A 240 -2.14 -8.97 -15.28
N PRO A 241 -1.33 -9.81 -15.97
CA PRO A 241 -0.45 -10.77 -15.31
C PRO A 241 0.57 -10.14 -14.35
N ALA A 242 1.13 -8.97 -14.69
CA ALA A 242 2.07 -8.26 -13.84
C ALA A 242 1.38 -7.78 -12.55
N PHE A 243 0.17 -7.22 -12.67
CA PHE A 243 -0.64 -6.84 -11.53
C PHE A 243 -0.97 -8.04 -10.64
N ARG A 244 -1.48 -9.14 -11.22
CA ARG A 244 -1.86 -10.34 -10.46
C ARG A 244 -0.67 -10.96 -9.74
N GLY A 245 0.48 -10.99 -10.42
CA GLY A 245 1.76 -11.42 -9.85
C GLY A 245 2.16 -10.62 -8.62
N GLU A 246 2.18 -9.29 -8.74
CA GLU A 246 2.45 -8.40 -7.61
C GLU A 246 1.44 -8.58 -6.47
N PHE A 247 0.14 -8.57 -6.80
CA PHE A 247 -0.92 -8.71 -5.83
C PHE A 247 -0.79 -9.98 -5.00
N TYR A 248 -0.64 -11.15 -5.65
CA TYR A 248 -0.48 -12.42 -4.92
C TYR A 248 0.80 -12.46 -4.11
N PHE A 249 1.89 -11.85 -4.60
CA PHE A 249 3.14 -11.76 -3.84
C PHE A 249 2.94 -10.95 -2.55
N ARG A 250 2.27 -9.79 -2.62
CA ARG A 250 1.99 -8.95 -1.44
C ARG A 250 1.05 -9.65 -0.46
N LEU A 251 0.03 -10.35 -0.96
CA LEU A 251 -0.87 -11.16 -0.12
C LEU A 251 -0.14 -12.30 0.58
N ALA A 252 0.77 -12.99 -0.12
CA ALA A 252 1.60 -14.04 0.45
C ALA A 252 2.52 -13.52 1.56
N ASP A 253 3.14 -12.35 1.37
CA ASP A 253 3.95 -11.69 2.39
C ASP A 253 3.11 -11.28 3.61
N ALA A 254 1.89 -10.78 3.40
CA ALA A 254 0.96 -10.48 4.49
C ALA A 254 0.64 -11.74 5.31
N TYR A 255 0.29 -12.87 4.67
CA TYR A 255 0.06 -14.12 5.40
C TYR A 255 1.30 -14.60 6.17
N ARG A 256 2.49 -14.47 5.59
CA ARG A 256 3.77 -14.80 6.26
C ARG A 256 3.97 -13.97 7.53
N ARG A 257 3.77 -12.65 7.45
CA ARG A 257 3.83 -11.73 8.61
C ARG A 257 2.74 -12.01 9.65
N ASN A 258 1.71 -12.75 9.28
CA ASN A 258 0.68 -13.25 10.17
C ASN A 258 0.98 -14.62 10.79
N GLY A 259 2.10 -15.25 10.42
CA GLY A 259 2.42 -16.61 10.85
C GLY A 259 1.57 -17.70 10.17
N ASP A 260 0.83 -17.36 9.10
CA ASP A 260 0.03 -18.29 8.33
C ASP A 260 0.85 -18.82 7.14
N GLU A 261 1.75 -19.76 7.45
CA GLU A 261 2.67 -20.36 6.48
C GLU A 261 1.93 -21.10 5.35
N VAL A 262 0.77 -21.70 5.65
CA VAL A 262 0.00 -22.46 4.65
C VAL A 262 -0.53 -21.54 3.56
N ASN A 263 -1.19 -20.44 3.95
CA ASN A 263 -1.66 -19.47 2.96
C ASN A 263 -0.51 -18.71 2.32
N SER A 264 0.57 -18.41 3.07
CA SER A 264 1.74 -17.75 2.51
C SER A 264 2.35 -18.54 1.35
N ARG A 265 2.68 -19.82 1.55
CA ARG A 265 3.23 -20.67 0.47
C ARG A 265 2.26 -20.84 -0.69
N LYS A 266 0.97 -21.03 -0.41
CA LYS A 266 -0.08 -21.09 -1.45
C LYS A 266 -0.06 -19.85 -2.34
N PHE A 267 0.00 -18.65 -1.76
CA PHE A 267 -0.05 -17.42 -2.54
C PHE A 267 1.29 -17.06 -3.18
N PHE A 268 2.44 -17.48 -2.65
CA PHE A 268 3.69 -17.41 -3.40
C PHE A 268 3.66 -18.30 -4.65
N SER A 269 3.11 -19.52 -4.58
CA SER A 269 2.91 -20.35 -5.80
C SER A 269 2.08 -19.62 -6.84
N ARG A 270 0.95 -19.04 -6.42
CA ARG A 270 0.07 -18.27 -7.32
C ARG A 270 0.73 -17.03 -7.89
N ALA A 271 1.57 -16.34 -7.12
CA ALA A 271 2.35 -15.22 -7.62
C ALA A 271 3.32 -15.66 -8.72
N ALA A 272 4.01 -16.79 -8.54
CA ALA A 272 4.92 -17.35 -9.53
C ALA A 272 4.21 -17.82 -10.81
N GLU A 273 2.99 -18.34 -10.69
CA GLU A 273 2.15 -18.79 -11.81
C GLU A 273 1.49 -17.63 -12.58
N ALA A 274 1.00 -16.62 -11.86
CA ALA A 274 0.25 -15.51 -12.46
C ALA A 274 1.16 -14.45 -13.09
N ALA A 275 2.37 -14.27 -12.57
CA ALA A 275 3.31 -13.27 -13.09
C ALA A 275 3.96 -13.75 -14.39
N SER A 276 4.29 -12.81 -15.28
CA SER A 276 5.03 -13.13 -16.51
C SER A 276 6.35 -13.87 -16.18
N PRO A 277 6.73 -14.92 -16.92
CA PRO A 277 7.97 -15.64 -16.70
C PRO A 277 9.18 -14.69 -16.70
N GLY A 278 10.03 -14.79 -15.68
CA GLY A 278 11.20 -13.92 -15.52
C GLY A 278 10.91 -12.53 -14.95
N SER A 279 9.65 -12.19 -14.69
CA SER A 279 9.32 -10.95 -13.98
C SER A 279 9.89 -10.94 -12.55
N PRO A 280 10.11 -9.75 -11.97
CA PRO A 280 10.55 -9.62 -10.58
C PRO A 280 9.75 -10.46 -9.58
N PHE A 281 8.42 -10.38 -9.68
CA PHE A 281 7.53 -11.08 -8.76
C PHE A 281 7.55 -12.60 -8.95
N ALA A 282 7.69 -13.09 -10.18
CA ALA A 282 7.84 -14.53 -10.43
C ALA A 282 9.11 -15.07 -9.77
N ILE A 283 10.24 -14.39 -9.95
CA ILE A 283 11.54 -14.79 -9.41
C ILE A 283 11.52 -14.74 -7.88
N ALA A 284 11.05 -13.63 -7.32
CA ALA A 284 10.95 -13.45 -5.87
C ALA A 284 10.04 -14.51 -5.23
N ALA A 285 8.87 -14.79 -5.84
CA ALA A 285 7.95 -15.80 -5.35
C ALA A 285 8.56 -17.21 -5.36
N GLN A 286 9.27 -17.58 -6.43
CA GLN A 286 9.97 -18.86 -6.51
C GLN A 286 11.07 -19.01 -5.45
N GLU A 287 11.79 -17.93 -5.15
CA GLU A 287 12.81 -17.94 -4.09
C GLU A 287 12.17 -18.12 -2.71
N MET A 288 11.02 -17.50 -2.45
CA MET A 288 10.29 -17.65 -1.18
C MET A 288 9.68 -19.05 -0.96
N LEU A 289 9.59 -19.88 -2.02
CA LEU A 289 9.08 -21.25 -1.94
C LEU A 289 10.14 -22.30 -1.62
N ARG A 290 11.42 -21.94 -1.75
CA ARG A 290 12.59 -22.82 -1.50
C ARG A 290 12.89 -22.90 0.00
#